data_AF-A0A954GQP7-F1
#
_entry.id   AF-A0A954GQP7-F1
#
_cell.length_a   1.000
_cell.length_b   1.000
_cell.length_c   1.000
_cell.angle_alpha   90.00
_cell.angle_beta   90.00
_cell.angle_gamma   90.00
#
_symmetry.space_group_name_H-M   'P 1'
#
loop_
_entity.id
_entity.type
_entity.pdbx_description
1 polymer ?
#
loop_
_entity_poly.entity_id
_entity_poly.type
_entity_poly.pdbx_seq_one_letter_code
_entity_poly.pdbx_strand_id
1 'polypeptide(L)'
;MLRPTLMVLSVVCILNLAKSTKACDQPGEGGNKTGTSGHADCPLEKLLNQLQDMKHPVVQRTADCVNELEMADAAVRVAIQEKDAAAFEVSQSAKRLKCAVALLQSMCQTISVDGVAYSREDVANAMCTLLDEFKQARKVLGIREEILAKEQANARAIEVRVANWKRVERELLGQITLLLANHDLQNAESAEVAATQQQKLARAERLVTEIREMLPATAQTETVATAKLDNSELPE
;
A
#
# COMPACT_ATOMS: atom_id res chain seq x y z
N MET A 1 -16.87 11.22 2.05
CA MET A 1 -16.13 10.91 0.81
C MET A 1 -14.71 11.44 0.92
N LEU A 2 -13.76 10.59 1.34
CA LEU A 2 -12.34 10.92 1.43
C LEU A 2 -11.65 10.39 0.16
N ARG A 3 -11.04 11.28 -0.62
CA ARG A 3 -10.39 10.95 -1.91
C ARG A 3 -9.17 10.01 -1.71
N PRO A 4 -8.92 9.06 -2.62
CA PRO A 4 -7.80 8.10 -2.58
C PRO A 4 -6.41 8.70 -2.91
N THR A 5 -6.31 10.01 -3.13
CA THR A 5 -5.06 10.69 -3.52
C THR A 5 -3.95 10.64 -2.48
N LEU A 6 -4.23 10.27 -1.22
CA LEU A 6 -3.23 10.22 -0.15
C LEU A 6 -2.35 8.95 -0.17
N MET A 7 -2.75 7.87 -0.86
CA MET A 7 -1.99 6.61 -0.86
C MET A 7 -0.77 6.64 -1.80
N VAL A 8 -0.80 7.47 -2.85
CA VAL A 8 0.33 7.55 -3.81
C VAL A 8 1.54 8.28 -3.21
N LEU A 9 1.31 9.15 -2.22
CA LEU A 9 2.36 9.95 -1.59
C LEU A 9 3.27 9.14 -0.64
N SER A 10 2.77 8.08 0.01
CA SER A 10 3.60 7.28 0.95
C SER A 10 4.70 6.50 0.21
N VAL A 11 4.38 5.96 -0.97
CA VAL A 11 5.31 5.18 -1.81
C VAL A 11 6.42 6.05 -2.40
N VAL A 12 6.09 7.30 -2.77
CA VAL A 12 7.06 8.27 -3.30
C VAL A 12 8.07 8.69 -2.22
N CYS A 13 7.65 8.82 -0.96
CA CYS A 13 8.57 9.09 0.14
C CYS A 13 9.58 7.95 0.34
N ILE A 14 9.15 6.69 0.28
CA ILE A 14 10.05 5.52 0.36
C ILE A 14 11.01 5.47 -0.85
N LEU A 15 10.55 5.85 -2.05
CA LEU A 15 11.36 5.93 -3.26
C LEU A 15 12.47 6.99 -3.19
N ASN A 16 12.23 8.13 -2.55
CA ASN A 16 13.23 9.19 -2.40
C ASN A 16 14.26 8.87 -1.30
N LEU A 17 13.86 8.18 -0.22
CA LEU A 17 14.77 7.76 0.84
C LEU A 17 15.83 6.74 0.35
N ALA A 18 15.43 5.77 -0.49
CA ALA A 18 16.36 4.78 -1.05
C ALA A 18 17.34 5.34 -2.11
N LYS A 19 17.06 6.51 -2.67
CA LYS A 19 17.98 7.22 -3.58
C LYS A 19 19.02 8.03 -2.82
N SER A 20 18.70 8.50 -1.61
CA SER A 20 19.62 9.31 -0.80
C SER A 20 20.73 8.47 -0.18
N THR A 21 20.51 7.19 0.11
CA THR A 21 21.53 6.30 0.70
C THR A 21 22.56 5.78 -0.30
N LYS A 22 22.25 5.76 -1.60
CA LYS A 22 23.21 5.44 -2.67
C LYS A 22 24.23 6.55 -2.95
N ALA A 23 24.09 7.73 -2.32
CA ALA A 23 25.02 8.83 -2.48
C ALA A 23 26.21 8.79 -1.49
N CYS A 24 26.24 7.83 -0.56
CA CYS A 24 27.32 7.73 0.44
C CYS A 24 28.47 6.77 0.06
N ASP A 25 28.37 6.02 -1.04
CA ASP A 25 29.45 5.14 -1.49
C ASP A 25 30.14 5.70 -2.74
N GLN A 26 31.03 6.66 -2.54
CA GLN A 26 32.14 6.89 -3.47
C GLN A 26 33.46 6.67 -2.72
N PRO A 27 34.14 5.51 -2.90
CA PRO A 27 35.53 5.40 -2.53
C PRO A 27 36.36 6.11 -3.62
N GLY A 28 37.21 7.04 -3.20
CA GLY A 28 38.20 7.66 -4.07
C GLY A 28 39.09 6.60 -4.72
N GLU A 29 39.36 6.77 -6.01
CA GLU A 29 40.22 5.91 -6.82
C GLU A 29 41.62 5.76 -6.20
N GLY A 30 42.07 4.51 -6.02
CA GLY A 30 43.46 4.24 -5.65
C GLY A 30 43.79 2.78 -5.32
N GLY A 31 44.09 1.98 -6.35
CA GLY A 31 45.12 0.93 -6.31
C GLY A 31 44.86 -0.42 -5.61
N ASN A 32 44.57 -1.44 -6.43
CA ASN A 32 45.08 -2.83 -6.39
C ASN A 32 45.47 -3.48 -5.04
N LYS A 33 44.68 -4.47 -4.58
CA LYS A 33 45.03 -5.92 -4.59
C LYS A 33 44.12 -6.74 -3.68
N THR A 34 43.57 -7.81 -4.27
CA THR A 34 43.29 -9.14 -3.71
C THR A 34 43.06 -9.23 -2.20
N GLY A 35 41.79 -9.27 -1.82
CA GLY A 35 41.34 -9.84 -0.57
C GLY A 35 39.92 -10.33 -0.77
N THR A 36 39.74 -11.64 -0.86
CA THR A 36 38.45 -12.30 -0.60
C THR A 36 38.12 -12.03 0.87
N SER A 37 37.66 -10.83 1.20
CA SER A 37 37.00 -10.58 2.47
C SER A 37 35.62 -11.19 2.32
N GLY A 38 35.34 -12.20 3.14
CA GLY A 38 33.99 -12.71 3.28
C GLY A 38 33.07 -11.52 3.50
N HIS A 39 32.13 -11.32 2.58
CA HIS A 39 30.93 -10.52 2.81
C HIS A 39 30.27 -11.10 4.05
N ALA A 40 30.66 -10.60 5.23
CA ALA A 40 29.79 -10.64 6.37
C ALA A 40 28.54 -9.90 5.92
N ASP A 41 27.47 -10.66 5.66
CA ASP A 41 26.10 -10.20 5.46
C ASP A 41 25.90 -8.90 6.23
N CYS A 42 26.07 -7.75 5.57
CA CYS A 42 25.92 -6.47 6.24
C CYS A 42 24.44 -6.43 6.64
N PRO A 43 24.11 -6.35 7.95
CA PRO A 43 22.71 -6.40 8.40
C PRO A 43 21.87 -5.34 7.69
N LEU A 44 22.50 -4.22 7.32
CA LEU A 44 21.93 -3.15 6.53
C LEU A 44 21.53 -3.59 5.12
N GLU A 45 22.41 -4.26 4.38
CA GLU A 45 22.16 -4.66 2.98
C GLU A 45 21.05 -5.72 2.92
N LYS A 46 21.00 -6.58 3.95
CA LYS A 46 19.90 -7.53 4.19
C LYS A 46 18.58 -6.81 4.49
N LEU A 47 18.61 -5.76 5.33
CA LEU A 47 17.45 -4.91 5.64
C LEU A 47 16.98 -4.10 4.43
N LEU A 48 17.89 -3.59 3.61
CA LEU A 48 17.60 -2.79 2.41
C LEU A 48 16.97 -3.64 1.31
N ASN A 49 17.46 -4.87 1.14
CA ASN A 49 16.86 -5.86 0.26
C ASN A 49 15.49 -6.32 0.79
N GLN A 50 15.34 -6.56 2.09
CA GLN A 50 14.03 -6.85 2.70
C GLN A 50 13.02 -5.70 2.50
N LEU A 51 13.47 -4.45 2.63
CA LEU A 51 12.65 -3.26 2.38
C LEU A 51 12.24 -3.12 0.91
N GLN A 52 13.15 -3.41 -0.04
CA GLN A 52 12.82 -3.43 -1.46
C GLN A 52 11.86 -4.58 -1.81
N ASP A 53 12.05 -5.75 -1.22
CA ASP A 53 11.17 -6.89 -1.38
C ASP A 53 9.79 -6.65 -0.77
N MET A 54 9.67 -5.86 0.30
CA MET A 54 8.39 -5.48 0.88
C MET A 54 7.67 -4.35 0.13
N LYS A 55 8.41 -3.54 -0.64
CA LYS A 55 7.85 -2.40 -1.38
C LYS A 55 6.87 -2.83 -2.46
N HIS A 56 7.21 -3.85 -3.25
CA HIS A 56 6.36 -4.31 -4.34
C HIS A 56 5.04 -4.97 -3.82
N PRO A 57 5.05 -5.83 -2.80
CA PRO A 57 3.83 -6.37 -2.19
C PRO A 57 2.94 -5.31 -1.54
N VAL A 58 3.52 -4.29 -0.91
CA VAL A 58 2.72 -3.21 -0.27
C VAL A 58 2.04 -2.35 -1.32
N VAL A 59 2.76 -1.93 -2.36
CA VAL A 59 2.17 -1.16 -3.47
C VAL A 59 1.05 -1.95 -4.16
N GLN A 60 1.29 -3.24 -4.42
CA GLN A 60 0.30 -4.11 -5.04
C GLN A 60 -0.95 -4.26 -4.16
N ARG A 61 -0.78 -4.58 -2.87
CA ARG A 61 -1.92 -4.74 -1.94
C ARG A 61 -2.72 -3.45 -1.77
N THR A 62 -2.06 -2.30 -1.77
CA THR A 62 -2.72 -1.00 -1.70
C THR A 62 -3.54 -0.74 -2.96
N ALA A 63 -3.00 -1.03 -4.14
CA ALA A 63 -3.74 -0.95 -5.40
C ALA A 63 -4.94 -1.91 -5.42
N ASP A 64 -4.75 -3.15 -4.97
CA ASP A 64 -5.83 -4.15 -4.88
C ASP A 64 -6.95 -3.69 -3.93
N CYS A 65 -6.60 -3.12 -2.77
CA CYS A 65 -7.57 -2.58 -1.83
C CYS A 65 -8.35 -1.37 -2.37
N VAL A 66 -7.69 -0.50 -3.14
CA VAL A 66 -8.36 0.64 -3.80
C VAL A 66 -9.34 0.12 -4.86
N ASN A 67 -8.91 -0.84 -5.67
CA ASN A 67 -9.77 -1.47 -6.67
C ASN A 67 -10.99 -2.15 -6.03
N GLU A 68 -10.81 -2.90 -4.93
CA GLU A 68 -11.91 -3.52 -4.19
C GLU A 68 -12.92 -2.47 -3.68
N LEU A 69 -12.43 -1.34 -3.14
CA LEU A 69 -13.29 -0.28 -2.64
C LEU A 69 -14.05 0.43 -3.77
N GLU A 70 -13.40 0.69 -4.91
CA GLU A 70 -14.04 1.28 -6.08
C GLU A 70 -15.11 0.37 -6.66
N MET A 71 -14.85 -0.94 -6.72
CA MET A 71 -15.82 -1.95 -7.14
C MET A 71 -17.02 -2.01 -6.19
N ALA A 72 -16.79 -1.96 -4.87
CA ALA A 72 -17.86 -1.96 -3.87
C ALA A 72 -18.70 -0.67 -3.94
N ASP A 73 -18.08 0.50 -4.12
CA ASP A 73 -18.78 1.77 -4.32
C ASP A 73 -19.62 1.75 -5.61
N ALA A 74 -19.09 1.19 -6.70
CA ALA A 74 -19.84 0.98 -7.93
C ALA A 74 -21.04 0.05 -7.71
N ALA A 75 -20.86 -1.07 -7.02
CA ALA A 75 -21.95 -2.02 -6.73
C ALA A 75 -23.06 -1.37 -5.89
N VAL A 76 -22.71 -0.62 -4.85
CA VAL A 76 -23.69 0.13 -4.04
C VAL A 76 -24.45 1.16 -4.88
N ARG A 77 -23.76 1.90 -5.76
CA ARG A 77 -24.43 2.88 -6.65
C ARG A 77 -25.43 2.21 -7.59
N VAL A 78 -25.07 1.07 -8.19
CA VAL A 78 -25.98 0.29 -9.03
C VAL A 78 -27.18 -0.19 -8.22
N ALA A 79 -26.96 -0.76 -7.03
CA ALA A 79 -28.04 -1.22 -6.16
C ALA A 79 -29.01 -0.09 -5.73
N ILE A 80 -28.50 1.12 -5.49
CA ILE A 80 -29.34 2.30 -5.22
C ILE A 80 -30.21 2.63 -6.43
N GLN A 81 -29.63 2.71 -7.62
CA GLN A 81 -30.36 3.00 -8.86
C GLN A 81 -31.46 1.96 -9.13
N GLU A 82 -31.16 0.69 -8.94
CA GLU A 82 -32.14 -0.40 -9.11
C GLU A 82 -33.26 -0.34 -8.06
N LYS A 83 -32.94 -0.02 -6.80
CA LYS A 83 -33.94 0.19 -5.75
C LYS A 83 -34.84 1.39 -6.07
N ASP A 84 -34.27 2.49 -6.53
CA ASP A 84 -35.02 3.69 -6.89
C ASP A 84 -35.95 3.44 -8.08
N ALA A 85 -35.48 2.71 -9.09
CA ALA A 85 -36.31 2.26 -10.20
C ALA A 85 -37.46 1.36 -9.73
N ALA A 86 -37.19 0.38 -8.85
CA ALA A 86 -38.23 -0.47 -8.29
C ALA A 86 -39.25 0.33 -7.44
N ALA A 87 -38.79 1.30 -6.66
CA ALA A 87 -39.65 2.17 -5.85
C ALA A 87 -40.56 3.05 -6.73
N PHE A 88 -40.02 3.54 -7.85
CA PHE A 88 -40.79 4.27 -8.85
C PHE A 88 -41.90 3.40 -9.46
N GLU A 89 -41.60 2.16 -9.83
CA GLU A 89 -42.60 1.22 -10.36
C GLU A 89 -43.70 0.88 -9.35
N VAL A 90 -43.35 0.71 -8.07
CA VAL A 90 -44.35 0.55 -7.00
C VAL A 90 -45.25 1.78 -6.89
N SER A 91 -44.68 2.99 -6.97
CA SER A 91 -45.44 4.24 -6.93
C SER A 91 -46.39 4.38 -8.13
N GLN A 92 -45.93 4.07 -9.34
CA GLN A 92 -46.73 4.04 -10.57
C GLN A 92 -47.89 3.05 -10.45
N SER A 93 -47.59 1.82 -10.03
CA SER A 93 -48.57 0.76 -9.87
C SER A 93 -49.63 1.12 -8.82
N ALA A 94 -49.22 1.72 -7.70
CA ALA A 94 -50.14 2.21 -6.66
C ALA A 94 -51.09 3.30 -7.18
N LYS A 95 -50.58 4.23 -8.00
CA LYS A 95 -51.41 5.27 -8.64
C LYS A 95 -52.44 4.66 -9.58
N ARG A 96 -52.01 3.73 -10.45
CA ARG A 96 -52.92 3.01 -11.38
C ARG A 96 -54.01 2.27 -10.63
N LEU A 97 -53.65 1.54 -9.58
CA LEU A 97 -54.61 0.82 -8.74
C LEU A 97 -55.59 1.78 -8.06
N LYS A 98 -55.12 2.92 -7.53
CA LYS A 98 -55.99 3.95 -6.93
C LYS A 98 -56.97 4.53 -7.93
N CYS A 99 -56.53 4.81 -9.17
CA CYS A 99 -57.40 5.27 -10.25
C CYS A 99 -58.44 4.22 -10.64
N ALA A 100 -58.04 2.95 -10.77
CA ALA A 100 -58.95 1.84 -11.09
C ALA A 100 -60.02 1.66 -10.00
N VAL A 101 -59.64 1.74 -8.72
CA VAL A 101 -60.58 1.69 -7.59
C VAL A 101 -61.58 2.84 -7.64
N ALA A 102 -61.12 4.07 -7.86
CA ALA A 102 -62.00 5.24 -7.95
C ALA A 102 -62.98 5.11 -9.13
N LEU A 103 -62.50 4.63 -10.27
CA LEU A 103 -63.31 4.41 -11.45
C LEU A 103 -64.40 3.34 -11.20
N LEU A 104 -64.04 2.20 -10.60
CA LEU A 104 -65.00 1.16 -10.19
C LEU A 104 -66.05 1.65 -9.19
N GLN A 105 -65.66 2.52 -8.25
CA GLN A 105 -66.58 3.11 -7.27
C GLN A 105 -67.57 4.07 -7.92
N SER A 106 -67.15 4.79 -8.97
CA SER A 106 -67.99 5.74 -9.70
C SER A 106 -68.86 5.10 -10.79
N MET A 107 -68.54 3.86 -11.19
CA MET A 107 -69.24 3.16 -12.28
C MET A 107 -70.57 2.55 -11.85
N CYS A 108 -71.63 2.87 -12.59
CA CYS A 108 -72.93 2.21 -12.43
C CYS A 108 -72.99 0.86 -13.17
N GLN A 109 -72.68 0.81 -14.49
CA GLN A 109 -72.80 -0.41 -15.31
C GLN A 109 -71.69 -0.55 -16.37
N THR A 110 -71.52 0.43 -17.26
CA THR A 110 -70.56 0.37 -18.38
C THR A 110 -69.88 1.72 -18.59
N ILE A 111 -68.62 1.69 -19.02
CA ILE A 111 -67.88 2.87 -19.48
C ILE A 111 -67.39 2.66 -20.91
N SER A 112 -67.30 3.73 -21.69
CA SER A 112 -66.68 3.68 -23.01
C SER A 112 -65.33 4.38 -22.97
N VAL A 113 -64.27 3.67 -23.33
CA VAL A 113 -62.91 4.20 -23.47
C VAL A 113 -62.48 3.95 -24.91
N ASP A 114 -62.10 5.01 -25.63
CA ASP A 114 -61.71 4.97 -27.04
C ASP A 114 -62.73 4.28 -27.95
N GLY A 115 -64.03 4.45 -27.66
CA GLY A 115 -65.13 3.84 -28.40
C GLY A 115 -65.41 2.38 -28.06
N VAL A 116 -64.66 1.77 -27.15
CA VAL A 116 -64.87 0.40 -26.66
C VAL A 116 -65.62 0.43 -25.33
N ALA A 117 -66.74 -0.28 -25.24
CA ALA A 117 -67.52 -0.41 -24.01
C ALA A 117 -66.94 -1.50 -23.11
N TYR A 118 -66.61 -1.14 -21.87
CA TYR A 118 -66.17 -2.04 -20.82
C TYR A 118 -67.26 -2.17 -19.77
N SER A 119 -67.60 -3.42 -19.41
CA SER A 119 -68.49 -3.72 -18.31
C SER A 119 -67.79 -3.51 -16.97
N ARG A 120 -68.58 -3.38 -15.91
CA ARG A 120 -68.04 -3.35 -14.53
C ARG A 120 -67.20 -4.59 -14.20
N GLU A 121 -67.54 -5.75 -14.75
CA GLU A 121 -66.80 -7.00 -14.55
C GLU A 121 -65.43 -6.97 -15.25
N ASP A 122 -65.36 -6.43 -16.47
CA ASP A 122 -64.09 -6.25 -17.20
C ASP A 122 -63.12 -5.35 -16.42
N VAL A 123 -63.65 -4.26 -15.86
CA VAL A 123 -62.85 -3.33 -15.04
C VAL A 123 -62.43 -3.98 -13.72
N ALA A 124 -63.29 -4.81 -13.10
CA ALA A 124 -62.94 -5.54 -11.89
C ALA A 124 -61.80 -6.56 -12.16
N ASN A 125 -61.86 -7.27 -13.29
CA ASN A 125 -60.81 -8.20 -13.72
C ASN A 125 -59.49 -7.47 -14.02
N ALA A 126 -59.55 -6.31 -14.68
CA ALA A 126 -58.39 -5.46 -14.87
C ALA A 126 -57.79 -4.98 -13.54
N MET A 127 -58.62 -4.63 -12.55
CA MET A 127 -58.16 -4.25 -11.22
C MET A 127 -57.45 -5.41 -10.49
N CYS A 128 -57.96 -6.65 -10.60
CA CYS A 128 -57.27 -7.82 -10.05
C CYS A 128 -55.87 -7.98 -10.65
N THR A 129 -55.73 -7.78 -11.97
CA THR A 129 -54.44 -7.80 -12.67
C THR A 129 -53.50 -6.72 -12.14
N LEU A 130 -53.97 -5.46 -12.04
CA LEU A 130 -53.19 -4.35 -11.49
C LEU A 130 -52.78 -4.58 -10.02
N LEU A 131 -53.63 -5.24 -9.23
CA LEU A 131 -53.32 -5.59 -7.86
C LEU A 131 -52.18 -6.62 -7.78
N ASP A 132 -52.18 -7.61 -8.66
CA ASP A 132 -51.12 -8.62 -8.71
C ASP A 132 -49.80 -8.02 -9.25
N GLU A 133 -49.86 -7.13 -10.24
CA GLU A 133 -48.71 -6.33 -10.68
C GLU A 133 -48.14 -5.49 -9.53
N PHE A 134 -48.99 -4.82 -8.75
CA PHE A 134 -48.56 -4.03 -7.59
C PHE A 134 -47.88 -4.91 -6.52
N LYS A 135 -48.45 -6.09 -6.21
CA LYS A 135 -47.83 -7.05 -5.29
C LYS A 135 -46.47 -7.51 -5.82
N GLN A 136 -46.36 -7.76 -7.11
CA GLN A 136 -45.11 -8.20 -7.73
C GLN A 136 -44.06 -7.10 -7.70
N ALA A 137 -44.41 -5.86 -8.07
CA ALA A 137 -43.52 -4.70 -7.97
C ALA A 137 -43.03 -4.50 -6.53
N ARG A 138 -43.92 -4.67 -5.54
CA ARG A 138 -43.57 -4.56 -4.11
C ARG A 138 -42.61 -5.67 -3.66
N LYS A 139 -42.77 -6.90 -4.14
CA LYS A 139 -41.81 -8.00 -3.89
C LYS A 139 -40.44 -7.68 -4.49
N VAL A 140 -40.40 -7.19 -5.72
CA VAL A 140 -39.15 -6.80 -6.39
C VAL A 140 -38.45 -5.69 -5.60
N LEU A 141 -39.18 -4.67 -5.14
CA LEU A 141 -38.62 -3.63 -4.28
C LEU A 141 -37.97 -4.20 -3.01
N GLY A 142 -38.65 -5.12 -2.31
CA GLY A 142 -38.10 -5.77 -1.12
C GLY A 142 -36.79 -6.52 -1.42
N ILE A 143 -36.72 -7.24 -2.55
CA ILE A 143 -35.50 -7.93 -2.99
C ILE A 143 -34.37 -6.91 -3.26
N ARG A 144 -34.67 -5.77 -3.91
CA ARG A 144 -33.67 -4.72 -4.17
C ARG A 144 -33.19 -4.04 -2.89
N GLU A 145 -34.06 -3.85 -1.90
CA GLU A 145 -33.69 -3.36 -0.58
C GLU A 145 -32.74 -4.32 0.15
N GLU A 146 -33.00 -5.63 0.09
CA GLU A 146 -32.09 -6.64 0.64
C GLU A 146 -30.74 -6.67 -0.06
N ILE A 147 -30.70 -6.57 -1.39
CA ILE A 147 -29.46 -6.50 -2.17
C ILE A 147 -28.67 -5.25 -1.76
N LEU A 148 -29.33 -4.08 -1.69
CA LEU A 148 -28.68 -2.85 -1.25
C LEU A 148 -28.09 -2.98 0.16
N ALA A 149 -28.81 -3.60 1.09
CA ALA A 149 -28.32 -3.83 2.44
C ALA A 149 -27.07 -4.74 2.45
N LYS A 150 -27.05 -5.78 1.62
CA LYS A 150 -25.88 -6.67 1.45
C LYS A 150 -24.68 -5.92 0.88
N GLU A 151 -24.87 -5.15 -0.19
CA GLU A 151 -23.78 -4.38 -0.81
C GLU A 151 -23.23 -3.30 0.15
N GLN A 152 -24.09 -2.64 0.91
CA GLN A 152 -23.66 -1.69 1.94
C GLN A 152 -22.87 -2.38 3.07
N ALA A 153 -23.29 -3.58 3.50
CA ALA A 153 -22.55 -4.35 4.49
C ALA A 153 -21.18 -4.78 3.96
N ASN A 154 -21.11 -5.21 2.71
CA ASN A 154 -19.86 -5.59 2.04
C ASN A 154 -18.91 -4.39 1.93
N ALA A 155 -19.41 -3.23 1.46
CA ALA A 155 -18.63 -2.01 1.38
C ALA A 155 -18.05 -1.60 2.74
N ARG A 156 -18.83 -1.66 3.82
CA ARG A 156 -18.34 -1.40 5.19
C ARG A 156 -17.27 -2.39 5.63
N ALA A 157 -17.40 -3.67 5.29
CA ALA A 157 -16.39 -4.68 5.61
C ALA A 157 -15.06 -4.37 4.89
N ILE A 158 -15.12 -3.93 3.64
CA ILE A 158 -13.95 -3.50 2.86
C ILE A 158 -13.34 -2.23 3.48
N GLU A 159 -14.15 -1.23 3.86
CA GLU A 159 -13.67 -0.02 4.54
C GLU A 159 -12.91 -0.33 5.84
N VAL A 160 -13.42 -1.26 6.66
CA VAL A 160 -12.76 -1.71 7.89
C VAL A 160 -11.42 -2.40 7.57
N ARG A 161 -11.39 -3.27 6.56
CA ARG A 161 -10.14 -3.92 6.09
C ARG A 161 -9.11 -2.88 5.65
N VAL A 162 -9.53 -1.89 4.86
CA VAL A 162 -8.67 -0.79 4.39
C VAL A 162 -8.14 0.04 5.58
N ALA A 163 -8.99 0.34 6.56
CA ALA A 163 -8.58 1.09 7.75
C ALA A 163 -7.54 0.32 8.59
N ASN A 164 -7.70 -1.00 8.73
CA ASN A 164 -6.73 -1.86 9.39
C ASN A 164 -5.40 -1.89 8.62
N TRP A 165 -5.44 -2.03 7.30
CA TRP A 165 -4.23 -1.98 6.47
C TRP A 165 -3.49 -0.64 6.60
N LYS A 166 -4.21 0.49 6.59
CA LYS A 166 -3.61 1.82 6.82
C LYS A 166 -2.97 1.96 8.20
N ARG A 167 -3.49 1.27 9.22
CA ARG A 167 -2.86 1.24 10.55
C ARG A 167 -1.55 0.46 10.50
N VAL A 168 -1.57 -0.74 9.90
CA VAL A 168 -0.39 -1.59 9.75
C VAL A 168 0.69 -0.91 8.91
N GLU A 169 0.30 -0.25 7.80
CA GLU A 169 1.23 0.50 6.96
C GLU A 169 1.93 1.62 7.75
N ARG A 170 1.19 2.41 8.53
CA ARG A 170 1.77 3.47 9.37
C ARG A 170 2.74 2.91 10.42
N GLU A 171 2.39 1.80 11.04
CA GLU A 171 3.24 1.12 12.03
C GLU A 171 4.56 0.66 11.39
N LEU A 172 4.48 -0.01 10.23
CA LEU A 172 5.66 -0.45 9.49
C LEU A 172 6.54 0.74 9.06
N LEU A 173 5.94 1.83 8.58
CA LEU A 173 6.67 3.04 8.23
C LEU A 173 7.36 3.67 9.45
N GLY A 174 6.73 3.65 10.61
CA GLY A 174 7.33 4.09 11.87
C GLY A 174 8.55 3.24 12.24
N GLN A 175 8.42 1.91 12.17
CA GLN A 175 9.53 0.98 12.45
C GLN A 175 10.70 1.17 11.48
N ILE A 176 10.42 1.35 10.19
CA ILE A 176 11.46 1.63 9.17
C ILE A 176 12.20 2.93 9.51
N THR A 177 11.47 3.98 9.90
CA THR A 177 12.07 5.28 10.25
C THR A 177 13.00 5.16 11.46
N LEU A 178 12.59 4.41 12.50
CA LEU A 178 13.43 4.14 13.67
C LEU A 178 14.68 3.33 13.32
N LEU A 179 14.55 2.31 12.47
CA LEU A 179 15.69 1.50 12.02
C LEU A 179 16.71 2.34 11.24
N LEU A 180 16.24 3.23 10.36
CA LEU A 180 17.11 4.15 9.62
C LEU A 180 17.85 5.10 10.57
N ALA A 181 17.15 5.70 11.55
CA ALA A 181 17.77 6.60 12.51
C ALA A 181 18.83 5.90 13.39
N ASN A 182 18.55 4.67 13.83
CA ASN A 182 19.51 3.86 14.60
C ASN A 182 20.75 3.52 13.76
N HIS A 183 20.55 3.19 12.49
CA HIS A 183 21.65 2.92 11.58
C HIS A 183 22.53 4.16 11.34
N ASP A 184 21.93 5.33 11.15
CA ASP A 184 22.68 6.58 10.97
C ASP A 184 23.49 6.92 12.24
N LEU A 185 22.94 6.67 13.42
CA LEU A 185 23.65 6.82 14.70
C LEU A 185 24.86 5.87 14.78
N GLN A 186 24.66 4.59 14.46
CA GLN A 186 25.72 3.58 14.50
C GLN A 186 26.85 3.88 13.50
N ASN A 187 26.52 4.46 12.34
CA ASN A 187 27.51 4.94 11.37
C ASN A 187 28.29 6.15 11.88
N ALA A 188 27.63 7.09 12.56
CA ALA A 188 28.33 8.22 13.17
C ALA A 188 29.29 7.75 14.28
N GLU A 189 28.87 6.82 15.13
CA GLU A 189 29.70 6.25 16.20
C GLU A 189 30.91 5.50 15.63
N SER A 190 30.71 4.67 14.60
CA SER A 190 31.82 3.95 13.96
C SER A 190 32.79 4.88 13.24
N ALA A 191 32.31 5.96 12.60
CA ALA A 191 33.15 6.98 12.00
C ALA A 191 34.01 7.72 13.05
N GLU A 192 33.45 8.02 14.23
CA GLU A 192 34.20 8.63 15.32
C GLU A 192 35.30 7.71 15.86
N VAL A 193 34.99 6.42 16.05
CA VAL A 193 35.99 5.41 16.44
C VAL A 193 37.10 5.30 15.40
N ALA A 194 36.76 5.27 14.11
CA ALA A 194 37.76 5.23 13.04
C ALA A 194 38.65 6.49 13.04
N ALA A 195 38.06 7.68 13.19
CA ALA A 195 38.81 8.94 13.25
C ALA A 195 39.79 8.97 14.44
N THR A 196 39.37 8.52 15.63
CA THR A 196 40.24 8.46 16.80
C THR A 196 41.37 7.44 16.64
N GLN A 197 41.12 6.30 16.01
CA GLN A 197 42.17 5.31 15.70
C GLN A 197 43.17 5.85 14.67
N GLN A 198 42.70 6.53 13.64
CA GLN A 198 43.56 7.14 12.63
C GLN A 198 44.42 8.26 13.22
N GLN A 199 43.88 9.04 14.16
CA GLN A 199 44.65 10.04 14.91
C GLN A 199 45.74 9.39 15.79
N LYS A 200 45.43 8.26 16.45
CA LYS A 200 46.41 7.50 17.24
C LYS A 200 47.52 6.93 16.36
N LEU A 201 47.17 6.38 15.20
CA LEU A 201 48.14 5.90 14.20
C LEU A 201 49.03 7.02 13.69
N ALA A 202 48.46 8.16 13.28
CA ALA A 202 49.23 9.31 12.80
C ALA A 202 50.15 9.91 13.87
N ARG A 203 49.80 9.78 15.16
CA ARG A 203 50.67 10.17 16.29
C ARG A 203 51.79 9.14 16.50
N ALA A 204 51.48 7.85 16.42
CA ALA A 204 52.48 6.79 16.52
C ALA A 204 53.50 6.87 15.38
N GLU A 205 53.05 7.10 14.15
CA GLU A 205 53.91 7.30 12.98
C GLU A 205 54.87 8.49 13.18
N ARG A 206 54.34 9.62 13.67
CA ARG A 206 55.17 10.80 14.00
C ARG A 206 56.24 10.50 15.04
N LEU A 207 55.89 9.80 16.11
CA LEU A 207 56.85 9.38 17.14
C LEU A 207 57.90 8.41 16.58
N VAL A 208 57.50 7.50 15.68
CA VAL A 208 58.44 6.58 15.02
C VAL A 208 59.42 7.34 14.12
N THR A 209 58.96 8.34 13.36
CA THR A 209 59.86 9.21 12.58
C THR A 209 60.79 10.04 13.48
N GLU A 210 60.30 10.61 14.57
CA GLU A 210 61.11 11.41 15.51
C GLU A 210 62.19 10.56 16.21
N ILE A 211 61.85 9.33 16.63
CA ILE A 211 62.83 8.37 17.16
C ILE A 211 63.87 7.99 16.10
N ARG A 212 63.44 7.78 14.85
CA ARG A 212 64.35 7.47 13.73
C ARG A 212 65.33 8.62 13.45
N GLU A 213 64.88 9.87 13.54
CA GLU A 213 65.70 11.06 13.35
C GLU A 213 66.68 11.32 14.51
N MET A 214 66.33 10.91 15.74
CA MET A 214 67.22 11.00 16.90
C MET A 214 68.26 9.87 17.00
N LEU A 215 68.14 8.81 16.20
CA LEU A 215 69.12 7.73 16.15
C LEU A 215 70.36 8.15 15.33
N PRO A 216 71.59 8.06 15.89
CA PRO A 216 72.80 8.40 15.15
C PRO A 216 72.98 7.46 13.95
N ALA A 217 73.52 7.99 12.84
CA ALA A 217 73.62 7.33 11.53
C ALA A 217 74.33 5.95 11.55
N THR A 218 75.09 5.64 12.60
CA THR A 218 75.77 4.35 12.80
C THR A 218 74.85 3.20 13.23
N ALA A 219 73.65 3.47 13.76
CA ALA A 219 72.68 2.42 14.14
C ALA A 219 71.64 2.12 13.04
N GLN A 220 71.53 2.96 12.02
CA GLN A 220 70.54 2.80 10.94
C GLN A 220 70.96 1.78 9.86
N THR A 221 72.24 1.40 9.82
CA THR A 221 72.78 0.46 8.81
C THR A 221 72.72 -1.01 9.23
N GLU A 222 72.62 -1.35 10.53
CA GLU A 222 72.55 -2.75 10.97
C GLU A 222 71.17 -3.41 10.76
N THR A 223 70.08 -2.63 10.69
CA THR A 223 68.73 -3.17 10.51
C THR A 223 68.37 -3.49 9.05
N VAL A 224 69.13 -3.00 8.07
CA VAL A 224 68.96 -3.38 6.65
C VAL A 224 69.75 -4.65 6.30
N ALA A 225 70.79 -5.00 7.07
CA ALA A 225 71.63 -6.17 6.81
C ALA A 225 70.99 -7.50 7.27
N THR A 226 70.09 -7.49 8.27
CA THR A 226 69.50 -8.73 8.81
C THR A 226 68.17 -9.15 8.15
N ALA A 227 67.59 -8.35 7.25
CA ALA A 227 66.37 -8.71 6.52
C ALA A 227 66.62 -9.30 5.11
N LYS A 228 67.88 -9.50 4.72
CA LYS A 228 68.28 -10.02 3.40
C LYS A 228 68.92 -11.42 3.39
N LEU A 229 68.92 -12.12 4.51
CA LEU A 229 69.47 -13.48 4.63
C LEU A 229 68.44 -14.41 5.29
N ASP A 230 67.41 -14.80 4.54
CA ASP A 230 66.70 -16.07 4.81
C ASP A 230 65.82 -16.49 3.62
N ASN A 231 66.39 -16.50 2.42
CA ASN A 231 65.69 -17.02 1.24
C ASN A 231 66.65 -17.63 0.22
N SER A 232 67.41 -18.63 0.66
CA SER A 232 68.04 -19.62 -0.22
C SER A 232 68.75 -20.68 0.62
N GLU A 233 68.15 -21.87 0.73
CA GLU A 233 68.83 -23.16 0.54
C GLU A 233 67.79 -24.31 0.56
N LEU A 234 67.33 -24.69 -0.64
CA LEU A 234 66.99 -26.07 -0.96
C LEU A 234 68.31 -26.86 -1.10
N PRO A 235 68.35 -28.14 -0.69
CA PRO A 235 69.08 -29.12 -1.47
C PRO A 235 68.21 -30.30 -1.90
N GLU A 236 68.62 -30.84 -3.06
CA GLU A 236 68.06 -31.93 -3.87
C GLU A 236 67.75 -33.23 -3.11
#